data_AF-A0A8B8I9I8-F1
#
_entry.id   AF-A0A8B8I9I8-F1
#
_cell.length_a   1.000
_cell.length_b   1.000
_cell.length_c   1.000
_cell.angle_alpha   90.00
_cell.angle_beta   90.00
_cell.angle_gamma   90.00
#
_symmetry.space_group_name_H-M   'P 1'
#
loop_
_entity.id
_entity.type
_entity.pdbx_description
1 polymer ?
#
loop_
_entity_poly.entity_id
_entity_poly.type
_entity_poly.pdbx_seq_one_letter_code
_entity_poly.pdbx_strand_id
1 'polypeptide(L)'
;MKLILKILLYLEKRRFLTEMKNLCEVFLEELNEKTLRKFPPLRFLLEVDVVDLLDVFPDVGDFLIKEPLKWQRCCNEILFACLKSLDNDMIQSIQATQVGVNIRFKSMPYFLTNKHRKYENIVSLRGLLVNITKPTSYVYHTVWSCPDECEGNEVIMHFIPKVPPKCYLCRNTLFENSGLRRCGDQVQATFKLNNELLSKIYTIVDDLIPNLKIGKKYVINAVILKKLIAIWSIEEFQILPAPITTPVPLDIRELYESCRGIPWKFIYCLASSIGINVCPLNTFMNIKISLLLSLVSVKANSLTSSPIIHFLSGGFDTGYIGKILEQAALLADSYTYLGTTHNSTTTTLIGASGGVCVMALPLQAYSQNQIHSVLSAIETSEISDGVNKTTLQCAVWAQGMDFKKIILYNVGSIFGFVCRGDYGEYTDELVDYALEEVIVPPQIDKHERQALKDISIYIDLIAGLKVKLTKSAENLLRCYFLTARKERPKVVTIGNLGALIAICATSAKLCRRDIAKNDDAVFAIWLHVSGMPEPRLAPDEYLQTPADIKKLKKVIDNFYSWLEQFTGYSISNPNE
;
A
#
# COMPACT_ATOMS: atom_id res chain seq x y z
N MET A 1 23.52 -6.29 -37.10
CA MET A 1 24.89 -6.78 -36.80
C MET A 1 25.58 -6.00 -35.67
N LYS A 2 25.76 -4.67 -35.77
CA LYS A 2 26.40 -3.86 -34.69
C LYS A 2 25.70 -3.96 -33.32
N LEU A 3 24.37 -4.00 -33.29
CA LEU A 3 23.59 -4.12 -32.04
C LEU A 3 23.74 -5.49 -31.36
N ILE A 4 23.72 -6.58 -32.13
CA ILE A 4 23.86 -7.96 -31.61
C ILE A 4 25.24 -8.14 -30.97
N LEU A 5 26.29 -7.59 -31.57
CA LEU A 5 27.65 -7.61 -30.98
C LEU A 5 27.70 -6.86 -29.64
N LYS A 6 27.03 -5.71 -29.53
CA LYS A 6 26.93 -4.98 -28.26
C LYS A 6 26.14 -5.76 -27.20
N ILE A 7 25.08 -6.46 -27.61
CA ILE A 7 24.31 -7.36 -26.71
C ILE A 7 25.22 -8.50 -26.21
N LEU A 8 25.98 -9.14 -27.10
CA LEU A 8 26.93 -10.19 -26.72
C LEU A 8 27.97 -9.70 -25.71
N LEU A 9 28.58 -8.53 -25.96
CA LEU A 9 29.55 -7.91 -25.05
C LEU A 9 28.94 -7.62 -23.67
N TYR A 10 27.68 -7.16 -23.63
CA TYR A 10 26.97 -6.98 -22.37
C TYR A 10 26.76 -8.30 -21.62
N LEU A 11 26.27 -9.33 -22.32
CA LEU A 11 26.03 -10.65 -21.73
C LEU A 11 27.33 -11.31 -21.24
N GLU A 12 28.44 -11.12 -21.95
CA GLU A 12 29.75 -11.60 -21.56
C GLU A 12 30.29 -10.87 -20.32
N LYS A 13 30.23 -9.53 -20.31
CA LYS A 13 30.70 -8.70 -19.18
C LYS A 13 29.98 -9.05 -17.88
N ARG A 14 28.70 -9.42 -17.97
CA ARG A 14 27.86 -9.84 -16.84
C ARG A 14 27.87 -11.35 -16.58
N ARG A 15 28.68 -12.13 -17.32
CA ARG A 15 28.83 -13.60 -17.19
C ARG A 15 27.55 -14.40 -17.50
N PHE A 16 26.56 -13.80 -18.14
CA PHE A 16 25.35 -14.52 -18.56
C PHE A 16 25.67 -15.59 -19.61
N LEU A 17 26.67 -15.40 -20.47
CA LEU A 17 27.07 -16.41 -21.46
C LEU A 17 27.62 -17.68 -20.81
N THR A 18 28.38 -17.56 -19.72
CA THR A 18 28.88 -18.72 -18.97
C THR A 18 27.74 -19.47 -18.27
N GLU A 19 26.75 -18.75 -17.73
CA GLU A 19 25.56 -19.37 -17.13
C GLU A 19 24.70 -20.07 -18.18
N MET A 20 24.49 -19.43 -19.33
CA MET A 20 23.80 -20.04 -20.47
C MET A 20 24.50 -21.32 -20.92
N LYS A 21 25.84 -21.30 -20.99
CA LYS A 21 26.65 -22.48 -21.35
C LYS A 21 26.46 -23.62 -20.34
N ASN A 22 26.60 -23.35 -19.05
CA ASN A 22 26.42 -24.36 -18.00
C ASN A 22 25.01 -24.99 -18.05
N LEU A 23 23.97 -24.18 -18.30
CA LEU A 23 22.60 -24.69 -18.45
C LEU A 23 22.41 -25.52 -19.72
N CYS A 24 23.09 -25.16 -20.82
CA CYS A 24 23.10 -25.99 -22.02
C CYS A 24 23.80 -27.34 -21.76
N GLU A 25 24.89 -27.37 -20.99
CA GLU A 25 25.59 -28.62 -20.61
C GLU A 25 24.69 -29.54 -19.78
N VAL A 26 24.07 -29.02 -18.71
CA VAL A 26 23.09 -29.78 -17.90
C VAL A 26 21.94 -30.31 -18.76
N PHE A 27 21.43 -29.48 -19.67
CA PHE A 27 20.35 -29.90 -20.58
C PHE A 27 20.78 -31.03 -21.52
N LEU A 28 22.03 -31.02 -22.00
CA LEU A 28 22.59 -32.09 -22.84
C LEU A 28 22.85 -33.37 -22.06
N GLU A 29 23.20 -33.30 -20.77
CA GLU A 29 23.34 -34.47 -19.89
C GLU A 29 22.00 -35.17 -19.63
N GLU A 30 20.89 -34.41 -19.58
CA GLU A 30 19.55 -34.96 -19.39
C GLU A 30 18.93 -35.58 -20.67
N LEU A 31 19.56 -35.39 -21.84
CA LEU A 31 19.06 -35.83 -23.14
C LEU A 31 19.44 -37.29 -23.45
N ASN A 32 18.43 -38.12 -23.72
CA ASN A 32 18.60 -39.49 -24.21
C ASN A 32 18.22 -39.59 -25.71
N GLU A 33 18.75 -40.57 -26.45
CA GLU A 33 18.43 -40.80 -27.88
C GLU A 33 16.93 -40.94 -28.17
N LYS A 34 16.17 -41.56 -27.24
CA LYS A 34 14.72 -41.72 -27.37
C LYS A 34 13.92 -40.45 -27.09
N THR A 35 14.55 -39.44 -26.48
CA THR A 35 13.88 -38.24 -25.99
C THR A 35 14.32 -36.96 -26.69
N LEU A 36 15.32 -37.01 -27.57
CA LEU A 36 15.84 -35.87 -28.34
C LEU A 36 14.80 -35.01 -29.06
N ARG A 37 13.81 -35.64 -29.70
CA ARG A 37 12.72 -34.96 -30.42
C ARG A 37 11.49 -34.67 -29.55
N LYS A 38 11.50 -35.21 -28.33
CA LYS A 38 10.39 -35.19 -27.36
C LYS A 38 10.69 -34.29 -26.16
N PHE A 39 11.93 -33.81 -26.05
CA PHE A 39 12.39 -33.10 -24.87
C PHE A 39 11.86 -31.66 -24.84
N PRO A 40 11.57 -31.16 -23.64
CA PRO A 40 11.07 -29.83 -23.39
C PRO A 40 12.00 -28.74 -23.91
N PRO A 41 11.45 -27.56 -24.25
CA PRO A 41 12.27 -26.45 -24.69
C PRO A 41 13.23 -26.00 -23.59
N LEU A 42 14.51 -25.81 -23.92
CA LEU A 42 15.50 -25.20 -23.05
C LEU A 42 15.07 -23.78 -22.76
N ARG A 43 14.92 -23.45 -21.47
CA ARG A 43 14.55 -22.11 -21.02
C ARG A 43 15.57 -21.53 -20.08
N PHE A 44 16.03 -20.33 -20.40
CA PHE A 44 16.95 -19.56 -19.58
C PHE A 44 16.24 -18.34 -19.03
N LEU A 45 16.32 -18.12 -17.71
CA LEU A 45 15.85 -16.90 -17.06
C LEU A 45 16.96 -15.85 -17.11
N LEU A 46 16.75 -14.77 -17.87
CA LEU A 46 17.69 -13.66 -17.97
C LEU A 46 17.17 -12.45 -17.20
N GLU A 47 17.82 -12.12 -16.09
CA GLU A 47 17.53 -10.91 -15.33
C GLU A 47 18.44 -9.76 -15.80
N VAL A 48 17.84 -8.69 -16.32
CA VAL A 48 18.54 -7.53 -16.86
C VAL A 48 18.30 -6.32 -15.98
N ASP A 49 19.36 -5.73 -15.42
CA ASP A 49 19.30 -4.40 -14.83
C ASP A 49 19.30 -3.34 -15.93
N VAL A 50 18.18 -2.64 -16.06
CA VAL A 50 17.97 -1.70 -17.17
C VAL A 50 18.80 -0.42 -17.00
N VAL A 51 19.03 0.03 -15.76
CA VAL A 51 19.85 1.22 -15.50
C VAL A 51 21.30 0.94 -15.86
N ASP A 52 21.83 -0.19 -15.41
CA ASP A 52 23.19 -0.61 -15.78
C ASP A 52 23.35 -0.79 -17.29
N LEU A 53 22.35 -1.38 -17.96
CA LEU A 53 22.38 -1.54 -19.41
C LEU A 53 22.43 -0.18 -20.12
N LEU A 54 21.68 0.81 -19.65
CA LEU A 54 21.69 2.17 -20.20
C LEU A 54 23.01 2.88 -19.94
N ASP A 55 23.63 2.67 -18.79
CA ASP A 55 24.92 3.27 -18.42
C ASP A 55 26.07 2.70 -19.26
N VAL A 56 26.10 1.37 -19.48
CA VAL A 56 27.18 0.72 -20.24
C VAL A 56 26.94 0.78 -21.75
N PHE A 57 25.71 0.55 -22.21
CA PHE A 57 25.35 0.49 -23.63
C PHE A 57 23.98 1.17 -23.89
N PRO A 58 23.93 2.50 -23.99
CA PRO A 58 22.68 3.25 -24.12
C PRO A 58 21.86 2.87 -25.35
N ASP A 59 22.50 2.62 -26.50
CA ASP A 59 21.83 2.19 -27.73
C ASP A 59 21.08 0.86 -27.56
N VAL A 60 21.65 -0.06 -26.77
CA VAL A 60 21.05 -1.39 -26.52
C VAL A 60 19.90 -1.26 -25.53
N GLY A 61 20.04 -0.41 -24.51
CA GLY A 61 18.96 -0.08 -23.58
C GLY A 61 17.77 0.60 -24.29
N ASP A 62 18.01 1.57 -25.16
CA ASP A 62 16.94 2.20 -25.94
C ASP A 62 16.26 1.20 -26.91
N PHE A 63 17.05 0.31 -27.52
CA PHE A 63 16.53 -0.77 -28.35
C PHE A 63 15.63 -1.74 -27.55
N LEU A 64 16.01 -2.09 -26.32
CA LEU A 64 15.21 -2.93 -25.43
C LEU A 64 13.84 -2.27 -25.11
N ILE A 65 13.82 -0.96 -24.88
CA ILE A 65 12.60 -0.23 -24.51
C ILE A 65 11.63 -0.08 -25.69
N LYS A 66 12.16 0.21 -26.88
CA LYS A 66 11.38 0.43 -28.11
C LYS A 66 10.93 -0.87 -28.76
N GLU A 67 11.79 -1.88 -28.82
CA GLU A 67 11.54 -3.12 -29.56
C GLU A 67 11.87 -4.38 -28.73
N PRO A 68 11.24 -4.57 -27.55
CA PRO A 68 11.50 -5.68 -26.63
C PRO A 68 11.37 -7.06 -27.31
N LEU A 69 10.41 -7.25 -28.21
CA LEU A 69 10.22 -8.53 -28.89
C LEU A 69 11.38 -8.90 -29.83
N LYS A 70 11.96 -7.90 -30.51
CA LYS A 70 13.14 -8.15 -31.35
C LYS A 70 14.37 -8.41 -30.48
N TRP A 71 14.48 -7.71 -29.36
CA TRP A 71 15.52 -7.96 -28.37
C TRP A 71 15.43 -9.40 -27.83
N GLN A 72 14.23 -9.88 -27.49
CA GLN A 72 14.01 -11.27 -27.07
C GLN A 72 14.39 -12.29 -28.14
N ARG A 73 14.07 -12.03 -29.41
CA ARG A 73 14.50 -12.90 -30.51
C ARG A 73 16.02 -12.97 -30.61
N CYS A 74 16.72 -11.85 -30.47
CA CYS A 74 18.18 -11.82 -30.45
C CYS A 74 18.74 -12.68 -29.30
N CYS A 75 18.16 -12.61 -28.10
CA CYS A 75 18.58 -13.44 -26.98
C CYS A 75 18.30 -14.94 -27.21
N ASN A 76 17.17 -15.29 -27.82
CA ASN A 76 16.88 -16.67 -28.20
C ASN A 76 17.88 -17.20 -29.22
N GLU A 77 18.26 -16.38 -30.22
CA GLU A 77 19.28 -16.73 -31.21
C GLU A 77 20.66 -16.91 -30.57
N ILE A 78 21.02 -16.05 -29.62
CA ILE A 78 22.28 -16.16 -28.87
C ILE A 78 22.30 -17.46 -28.05
N LEU A 79 21.23 -17.77 -27.30
CA LEU A 79 21.16 -19.01 -26.53
C LEU A 79 21.22 -20.25 -27.43
N PHE A 80 20.54 -20.22 -28.58
CA PHE A 80 20.61 -21.29 -29.58
C PHE A 80 22.01 -21.43 -30.17
N ALA A 81 22.72 -20.32 -30.40
CA ALA A 81 24.11 -20.35 -30.84
C ALA A 81 25.05 -20.91 -29.76
N CYS A 82 24.83 -20.57 -28.48
CA CYS A 82 25.56 -21.18 -27.35
C CYS A 82 25.35 -22.69 -27.31
N LEU A 83 24.11 -23.16 -27.46
CA LEU A 83 23.81 -24.59 -27.51
C LEU A 83 24.49 -25.29 -28.70
N LYS A 84 24.53 -24.65 -29.88
CA LYS A 84 25.23 -25.16 -31.06
C LYS A 84 26.75 -25.16 -30.96
N SER A 85 27.32 -24.32 -30.09
CA SER A 85 28.77 -24.24 -29.89
C SER A 85 29.32 -25.37 -29.03
N LEU A 86 28.46 -26.16 -28.39
CA LEU A 86 28.86 -27.36 -27.66
C LEU A 86 29.03 -28.51 -28.65
N ASP A 87 30.13 -29.26 -28.55
CA ASP A 87 30.41 -30.39 -29.43
C ASP A 87 29.60 -31.61 -28.97
N ASN A 88 28.42 -31.83 -29.57
CA ASN A 88 27.61 -33.03 -29.35
C ASN A 88 26.78 -33.38 -30.61
N ASP A 89 26.87 -34.63 -31.08
CA ASP A 89 26.19 -35.13 -32.29
C ASP A 89 24.65 -34.99 -32.23
N MET A 90 24.12 -34.97 -31.01
CA MET A 90 22.68 -34.91 -30.71
C MET A 90 22.04 -33.55 -31.06
N ILE A 91 22.86 -32.48 -31.17
CA ILE A 91 22.42 -31.09 -31.32
C ILE A 91 21.76 -30.82 -32.68
N GLN A 92 22.09 -31.58 -33.73
CA GLN A 92 21.54 -31.37 -35.08
C GLN A 92 20.02 -31.53 -35.15
N SER A 93 19.43 -32.22 -34.17
CA SER A 93 17.98 -32.46 -34.09
C SER A 93 17.19 -31.36 -33.37
N ILE A 94 17.86 -30.42 -32.70
CA ILE A 94 17.23 -29.37 -31.89
C ILE A 94 16.88 -28.17 -32.77
N GLN A 95 15.61 -27.77 -32.75
CA GLN A 95 15.11 -26.60 -33.49
C GLN A 95 15.23 -25.33 -32.66
N ALA A 96 15.41 -24.18 -33.32
CA ALA A 96 15.46 -22.86 -32.67
C ALA A 96 14.15 -22.52 -31.90
N THR A 97 13.03 -23.15 -32.27
CA THR A 97 11.74 -23.02 -31.59
C THR A 97 11.70 -23.70 -30.23
N GLN A 98 12.63 -24.61 -29.95
CA GLN A 98 12.76 -25.31 -28.68
C GLN A 98 13.66 -24.56 -27.69
N VAL A 99 14.13 -23.36 -28.03
CA VAL A 99 15.01 -22.57 -27.15
C VAL A 99 14.35 -21.22 -26.88
N GLY A 100 14.25 -20.85 -25.60
CA GLY A 100 13.60 -19.61 -25.21
C GLY A 100 14.26 -18.93 -24.02
N VAL A 101 14.54 -17.64 -24.14
CA VAL A 101 14.98 -16.79 -23.03
C VAL A 101 13.75 -16.06 -22.47
N ASN A 102 13.53 -16.26 -21.17
CA ASN A 102 12.57 -15.50 -20.38
C ASN A 102 13.27 -14.29 -19.80
N ILE A 103 12.85 -13.09 -20.20
CA ILE A 103 13.51 -11.85 -19.79
C ILE A 103 12.76 -11.27 -18.59
N ARG A 104 13.51 -10.90 -17.56
CA ARG A 104 13.05 -10.15 -16.40
C ARG A 104 13.83 -8.86 -16.28
N PHE A 105 13.14 -7.77 -15.97
CA PHE A 105 13.77 -6.49 -15.73
C PHE A 105 13.94 -6.25 -14.24
N LYS A 106 15.11 -5.74 -13.90
CA LYS A 106 15.44 -5.15 -12.63
C LYS A 106 15.63 -3.64 -12.79
N SER A 107 15.16 -2.87 -11.81
CA SER A 107 15.40 -1.41 -11.72
C SER A 107 14.86 -0.62 -12.91
N MET A 108 13.66 -0.93 -13.43
CA MET A 108 13.15 -0.23 -14.61
C MET A 108 12.78 1.25 -14.29
N PRO A 109 13.43 2.25 -14.91
CA PRO A 109 13.10 3.65 -14.66
C PRO A 109 11.72 4.01 -15.24
N TYR A 110 10.82 4.44 -14.36
CA TYR A 110 9.42 4.74 -14.70
C TYR A 110 9.29 5.82 -15.80
N PHE A 111 10.16 6.82 -15.78
CA PHE A 111 10.12 7.96 -16.71
C PHE A 111 10.49 7.61 -18.16
N LEU A 112 11.17 6.48 -18.40
CA LEU A 112 11.53 6.05 -19.75
C LEU A 112 10.38 5.33 -20.47
N THR A 113 9.35 4.91 -19.74
CA THR A 113 8.20 4.25 -20.36
C THR A 113 7.16 5.25 -20.83
N ASN A 114 6.73 5.08 -22.08
CA ASN A 114 5.76 5.97 -22.69
C ASN A 114 4.37 5.66 -22.15
N LYS A 115 3.66 6.68 -21.62
CA LYS A 115 2.27 6.52 -21.15
C LYS A 115 1.30 6.17 -22.28
N HIS A 116 1.69 6.48 -23.53
CA HIS A 116 0.91 6.12 -24.70
C HIS A 116 1.19 4.67 -25.10
N ARG A 117 0.11 3.88 -25.14
CA ARG A 117 0.09 2.48 -25.59
C ARG A 117 0.41 2.41 -27.09
N LYS A 118 1.67 2.56 -27.45
CA LYS A 118 2.14 2.14 -28.78
C LYS A 118 2.33 0.63 -28.76
N TYR A 119 1.89 -0.03 -29.82
CA TYR A 119 2.13 -1.46 -30.00
C TYR A 119 3.63 -1.73 -29.95
N GLU A 120 4.00 -2.88 -29.36
CA GLU A 120 5.37 -3.40 -29.24
C GLU A 120 6.28 -2.72 -28.19
N ASN A 121 5.92 -1.59 -27.58
CA ASN A 121 6.75 -0.96 -26.54
C ASN A 121 6.57 -1.59 -25.14
N ILE A 122 7.56 -1.40 -24.28
CA ILE A 122 7.44 -1.64 -22.83
C ILE A 122 6.59 -0.53 -22.19
N VAL A 123 5.64 -0.92 -21.35
CA VAL A 123 4.79 -0.03 -20.55
C VAL A 123 4.95 -0.38 -19.07
N SER A 124 5.32 0.60 -18.25
CA SER A 124 5.33 0.46 -16.80
C SER A 124 4.01 0.98 -16.21
N LEU A 125 3.33 0.13 -15.46
CA LEU A 125 2.09 0.44 -14.77
C LEU A 125 2.32 0.36 -13.27
N ARG A 126 1.75 1.28 -12.50
CA ARG A 126 1.80 1.26 -11.04
C ARG A 126 0.42 0.95 -10.48
N GLY A 127 0.33 -0.05 -9.61
CA GLY A 127 -0.94 -0.45 -9.03
C GLY A 127 -0.81 -1.21 -7.71
N LEU A 128 -1.90 -1.23 -6.97
CA LEU A 128 -2.06 -1.99 -5.73
C LEU A 128 -2.65 -3.36 -6.03
N LEU A 129 -2.03 -4.43 -5.52
CA LEU A 129 -2.54 -5.79 -5.67
C LEU A 129 -3.68 -6.06 -4.69
N VAL A 130 -4.89 -6.25 -5.22
CA VAL A 130 -6.12 -6.43 -4.43
C VAL A 130 -6.46 -7.90 -4.22
N ASN A 131 -6.34 -8.72 -5.26
CA ASN A 131 -6.72 -10.13 -5.20
C ASN A 131 -5.85 -10.98 -6.12
N ILE A 132 -5.68 -12.26 -5.78
CA ILE A 132 -4.95 -13.28 -6.54
C ILE A 132 -5.81 -14.54 -6.57
N THR A 133 -6.06 -15.09 -7.76
CA THR A 133 -6.76 -16.38 -7.88
C THR A 133 -5.86 -17.56 -7.49
N LYS A 134 -6.46 -18.73 -7.26
CA LYS A 134 -5.69 -19.98 -7.11
C LYS A 134 -4.83 -20.23 -8.37
N PRO A 135 -3.63 -20.81 -8.22
CA PRO A 135 -2.80 -21.21 -9.35
C PRO A 135 -3.57 -22.14 -10.28
N THR A 136 -3.57 -21.80 -11.56
CA THR A 136 -4.10 -22.64 -12.63
C THR A 136 -2.94 -23.07 -13.50
N SER A 137 -2.87 -24.35 -13.85
CA SER A 137 -1.83 -24.82 -14.75
C SER A 137 -2.13 -24.35 -16.18
N TYR A 138 -1.10 -23.90 -16.88
CA TYR A 138 -1.16 -23.59 -18.29
C TYR A 138 -0.07 -24.36 -19.03
N VAL A 139 -0.28 -24.57 -20.32
CA VAL A 139 0.61 -25.45 -21.08
C VAL A 139 1.72 -24.65 -21.72
N TYR A 140 2.96 -25.07 -21.47
CA TYR A 140 4.13 -24.54 -22.18
C TYR A 140 4.27 -25.14 -23.56
N HIS A 141 4.15 -26.47 -23.64
CA HIS A 141 4.13 -27.20 -24.88
C HIS A 141 3.41 -28.54 -24.74
N THR A 142 2.88 -29.01 -25.85
CA THR A 142 2.27 -30.32 -26.06
C THR A 142 3.03 -31.06 -27.14
N VAL A 143 3.30 -32.35 -26.93
CA VAL A 143 3.91 -33.22 -27.93
C VAL A 143 2.83 -34.13 -28.49
N TRP A 144 2.70 -34.14 -29.81
CA TRP A 144 1.71 -34.95 -30.53
C TRP A 144 2.42 -36.00 -31.38
N SER A 145 2.03 -37.26 -31.24
CA SER A 145 2.61 -38.39 -31.98
C SER A 145 1.56 -39.11 -32.83
N CYS A 146 2.02 -39.76 -33.89
CA CYS A 146 1.16 -40.54 -34.77
C CYS A 146 0.87 -41.92 -34.15
N PRO A 147 -0.39 -42.39 -34.12
CA PRO A 147 -0.73 -43.72 -33.59
C PRO A 147 -0.01 -44.84 -34.35
N ASP A 148 0.20 -44.66 -35.66
CA ASP A 148 0.90 -45.65 -36.51
C ASP A 148 2.43 -45.52 -36.47
N GLU A 149 2.98 -44.79 -35.49
CA GLU A 149 4.43 -44.58 -35.28
C GLU A 149 5.20 -44.17 -36.56
N CYS A 150 4.57 -43.38 -37.42
CA CYS A 150 5.21 -42.85 -38.62
C CYS A 150 6.47 -42.05 -38.26
N GLU A 151 7.63 -42.45 -38.78
CA GLU A 151 8.92 -41.83 -38.46
C GLU A 151 8.90 -40.31 -38.72
N GLY A 152 9.29 -39.55 -37.70
CA GLY A 152 9.48 -38.09 -37.80
C GLY A 152 8.21 -37.23 -37.78
N ASN A 153 7.01 -37.81 -37.64
CA ASN A 153 5.74 -37.05 -37.58
C ASN A 153 5.31 -36.67 -36.16
N GLU A 154 6.25 -36.16 -35.36
CA GLU A 154 5.95 -35.60 -34.05
C GLU A 154 5.77 -34.08 -34.18
N VAL A 155 4.67 -33.56 -33.64
CA VAL A 155 4.36 -32.13 -33.69
C VAL A 155 4.44 -31.56 -32.28
N ILE A 156 5.36 -30.61 -32.08
CA ILE A 156 5.46 -29.84 -30.83
C ILE A 156 4.71 -28.53 -31.02
N MET A 157 3.75 -28.27 -30.14
CA MET A 157 2.95 -27.04 -30.15
C MET A 157 3.02 -26.33 -28.81
N HIS A 158 3.08 -25.00 -28.82
CA HIS A 158 3.14 -24.15 -27.62
C HIS A 158 1.76 -23.82 -27.02
N PHE A 159 0.73 -24.53 -27.46
CA PHE A 159 -0.66 -24.38 -27.03
C PHE A 159 -1.40 -25.70 -27.27
N ILE A 160 -2.51 -25.91 -26.57
CA ILE A 160 -3.42 -27.01 -26.89
C ILE A 160 -4.30 -26.57 -28.06
N PRO A 161 -4.17 -27.19 -29.26
CA PRO A 161 -5.06 -26.89 -30.36
C PRO A 161 -6.47 -27.37 -30.07
N LYS A 162 -7.47 -26.62 -30.57
CA LYS A 162 -8.88 -27.04 -30.48
C LYS A 162 -9.17 -28.31 -31.29
N VAL A 163 -8.40 -28.54 -32.35
CA VAL A 163 -8.50 -29.70 -33.23
C VAL A 163 -7.14 -30.39 -33.26
N PRO A 164 -7.04 -31.70 -33.00
CA PRO A 164 -5.77 -32.40 -33.00
C PRO A 164 -5.11 -32.30 -34.40
N PRO A 165 -3.79 -32.07 -34.46
CA PRO A 165 -3.07 -32.02 -35.72
C PRO A 165 -3.14 -33.38 -36.44
N LYS A 166 -3.00 -33.37 -37.77
CA LYS A 166 -2.98 -34.58 -38.59
C LYS A 166 -1.56 -34.93 -39.00
N CYS A 167 -1.29 -36.22 -39.05
CA CYS A 167 -0.04 -36.78 -39.56
C CYS A 167 0.17 -36.38 -41.03
N TYR A 168 1.37 -35.93 -41.39
CA TYR A 168 1.67 -35.54 -42.78
C TYR A 168 1.75 -36.76 -43.72
N LEU A 169 2.14 -37.93 -43.19
CA LEU A 169 2.28 -39.16 -43.98
C LEU A 169 0.97 -39.94 -44.10
N CYS A 170 0.39 -40.39 -42.98
CA CYS A 170 -0.81 -41.23 -43.00
C CYS A 170 -2.15 -40.47 -42.88
N ARG A 171 -2.11 -39.14 -42.69
CA ARG A 171 -3.29 -38.27 -42.50
C ARG A 171 -4.18 -38.60 -41.28
N ASN A 172 -3.78 -39.56 -40.45
CA ASN A 172 -4.46 -39.87 -39.19
C ASN A 172 -4.30 -38.74 -38.18
N THR A 173 -5.26 -38.65 -37.26
CA THR A 173 -5.23 -37.69 -36.15
C THR A 173 -4.13 -38.06 -35.17
N LEU A 174 -3.23 -37.12 -34.90
CA LEU A 174 -2.18 -37.31 -33.90
C LEU A 174 -2.81 -37.33 -32.50
N PHE A 175 -2.25 -38.15 -31.61
CA PHE A 175 -2.62 -38.18 -30.20
C PHE A 175 -1.61 -37.41 -29.37
N GLU A 176 -2.07 -36.78 -28.28
CA GLU A 176 -1.19 -36.04 -27.40
C GLU A 176 -0.50 -36.96 -26.39
N ASN A 177 0.82 -36.86 -26.30
CA ASN A 177 1.60 -37.48 -25.24
C ASN A 177 1.53 -36.63 -23.96
N SER A 178 0.53 -36.91 -23.13
CA SER A 178 0.34 -36.21 -21.85
C SER A 178 1.55 -36.29 -20.92
N GLY A 179 2.31 -37.40 -20.94
CA GLY A 179 3.53 -37.57 -20.14
C GLY A 179 4.71 -36.68 -20.56
N LEU A 180 4.69 -36.14 -21.77
CA LEU A 180 5.70 -35.21 -22.28
C LEU A 180 5.23 -33.75 -22.25
N ARG A 181 3.99 -33.52 -21.82
CA ARG A 181 3.48 -32.16 -21.63
C ARG A 181 4.20 -31.51 -20.45
N ARG A 182 4.79 -30.35 -20.67
CA ARG A 182 5.14 -29.46 -19.55
C ARG A 182 4.10 -28.37 -19.38
N CYS A 183 3.66 -28.22 -18.14
CA CYS A 183 2.82 -27.12 -17.71
C CYS A 183 3.63 -26.15 -16.86
N GLY A 184 3.29 -24.88 -16.96
CA GLY A 184 3.63 -23.87 -15.97
C GLY A 184 2.41 -23.54 -15.13
N ASP A 185 2.59 -22.64 -14.18
CA ASP A 185 1.53 -22.12 -13.34
C ASP A 185 1.24 -20.66 -13.70
N GLN A 186 -0.04 -20.31 -13.75
CA GLN A 186 -0.48 -18.94 -13.94
C GLN A 186 -1.54 -18.56 -12.90
N VAL A 187 -1.50 -17.32 -12.46
CA VAL A 187 -2.49 -16.70 -11.58
C VAL A 187 -3.10 -15.50 -12.26
N GLN A 188 -4.38 -15.24 -12.01
CA GLN A 188 -5.00 -13.97 -12.35
C GLN A 188 -4.90 -13.05 -11.14
N ALA A 189 -4.21 -11.93 -11.33
CA ALA A 189 -4.01 -10.93 -10.30
C ALA A 189 -4.75 -9.64 -10.64
N THR A 190 -5.55 -9.17 -9.69
CA THR A 190 -6.38 -7.98 -9.83
C THR A 190 -5.67 -6.79 -9.21
N PHE A 191 -5.32 -5.80 -10.03
CA PHE A 191 -4.66 -4.57 -9.60
C PHE A 191 -5.56 -3.35 -9.72
N LYS A 192 -5.55 -2.48 -8.69
CA LYS A 192 -6.10 -1.13 -8.77
C LYS A 192 -4.99 -0.18 -9.20
N LEU A 193 -5.08 0.38 -10.41
CA LEU A 193 -4.09 1.31 -10.96
C LEU A 193 -4.34 2.74 -10.45
N ASN A 194 -3.28 3.52 -10.21
CA ASN A 194 -3.41 4.84 -9.58
C ASN A 194 -4.29 5.85 -10.34
N ASN A 195 -4.45 5.69 -11.66
CA ASN A 195 -5.17 6.63 -12.53
C ASN A 195 -6.46 6.06 -13.12
N GLU A 196 -6.86 4.85 -12.74
CA GLU A 196 -8.05 4.20 -13.28
C GLU A 196 -9.02 3.85 -12.14
N LEU A 197 -10.29 4.16 -12.36
CA LEU A 197 -11.36 3.88 -11.39
C LEU A 197 -11.62 2.37 -11.24
N LEU A 198 -11.36 1.60 -12.31
CA LEU A 198 -11.62 0.18 -12.37
C LEU A 198 -10.34 -0.62 -12.16
N SER A 199 -10.46 -1.70 -11.40
CA SER A 199 -9.39 -2.68 -11.26
C SER A 199 -9.21 -3.47 -12.56
N LYS A 200 -7.96 -3.77 -12.90
CA LYS A 200 -7.59 -4.60 -14.05
C LYS A 200 -7.04 -5.93 -13.63
N ILE A 201 -7.34 -6.95 -14.43
CA ILE A 201 -6.86 -8.31 -14.22
C ILE A 201 -5.69 -8.55 -15.17
N TYR A 202 -4.60 -9.04 -14.61
CA TYR A 202 -3.40 -9.41 -15.34
C TYR A 202 -3.06 -10.87 -15.08
N THR A 203 -2.62 -11.58 -16.12
CA THR A 203 -2.14 -12.96 -15.99
C THR A 203 -0.66 -12.94 -15.63
N ILE A 204 -0.34 -13.43 -14.43
CA ILE A 204 1.02 -13.56 -13.92
C ILE A 204 1.41 -15.03 -13.96
N VAL A 205 2.68 -15.27 -14.25
CA VAL A 205 3.16 -16.57 -14.71
C VAL A 205 4.41 -16.98 -13.93
N ASP A 206 4.44 -18.26 -13.53
CA ASP A 206 5.59 -19.00 -13.00
C ASP A 206 6.40 -18.27 -11.90
N ASP A 207 7.62 -17.85 -12.24
CA ASP A 207 8.62 -17.23 -11.36
C ASP A 207 8.16 -15.91 -10.76
N LEU A 208 7.17 -15.25 -11.37
CA LEU A 208 6.61 -13.99 -10.86
C LEU A 208 5.54 -14.21 -9.77
N ILE A 209 4.96 -15.41 -9.67
CA ILE A 209 3.92 -15.75 -8.68
C ILE A 209 4.41 -15.57 -7.23
N PRO A 210 5.58 -16.12 -6.81
CA PRO A 210 6.04 -15.99 -5.42
C PRO A 210 6.33 -14.54 -5.00
N ASN A 211 6.53 -13.63 -5.95
CA ASN A 211 6.80 -12.22 -5.65
C ASN A 211 5.55 -11.43 -5.27
N LEU A 212 4.36 -12.02 -5.41
CA LEU A 212 3.09 -11.37 -5.17
C LEU A 212 2.65 -11.47 -3.70
N LYS A 213 2.43 -10.32 -3.10
CA LYS A 213 1.87 -10.13 -1.77
C LYS A 213 0.69 -9.19 -1.87
N ILE A 214 -0.46 -9.68 -1.44
CA ILE A 214 -1.70 -8.90 -1.45
C ILE A 214 -1.54 -7.67 -0.53
N GLY A 215 -2.10 -6.53 -0.95
CA GLY A 215 -2.02 -5.27 -0.23
C GLY A 215 -0.73 -4.49 -0.46
N LYS A 216 0.18 -4.95 -1.32
CA LYS A 216 1.38 -4.21 -1.71
C LYS A 216 1.20 -3.50 -3.05
N LYS A 217 1.90 -2.36 -3.20
CA LYS A 217 1.98 -1.60 -4.45
C LYS A 217 3.10 -2.18 -5.29
N TYR A 218 2.87 -2.35 -6.58
CA TYR A 218 3.81 -2.92 -7.54
C TYR A 218 4.01 -2.01 -8.74
N VAL A 219 5.21 -2.06 -9.31
CA VAL A 219 5.52 -1.59 -10.66
C VAL A 219 5.49 -2.80 -11.58
N ILE A 220 4.57 -2.80 -12.53
CA ILE A 220 4.33 -3.87 -13.48
C ILE A 220 4.90 -3.42 -14.82
N ASN A 221 5.93 -4.11 -15.30
CA ASN A 221 6.51 -3.87 -16.62
C ASN A 221 5.90 -4.87 -17.59
N ALA A 222 5.15 -4.36 -18.56
CA ALA A 222 4.39 -5.18 -19.50
C ALA A 222 4.63 -4.79 -20.95
N VAL A 223 4.51 -5.77 -21.84
CA VAL A 223 4.60 -5.62 -23.29
C VAL A 223 3.22 -5.86 -23.90
N ILE A 224 2.79 -4.95 -24.77
CA ILE A 224 1.47 -5.02 -25.41
C ILE A 224 1.59 -5.85 -26.71
N LEU A 225 1.06 -7.07 -26.66
CA LEU A 225 0.99 -8.02 -27.76
C LEU A 225 -0.38 -7.97 -28.44
N LYS A 226 -0.61 -7.06 -29.39
CA LYS A 226 -1.89 -6.93 -30.16
C LYS A 226 -3.17 -6.86 -29.27
N LYS A 227 -3.67 -8.00 -28.78
CA LYS A 227 -4.83 -8.14 -27.89
C LYS A 227 -4.49 -8.59 -26.46
N LEU A 228 -3.26 -9.02 -26.20
CA LEU A 228 -2.80 -9.55 -24.91
C LEU A 228 -1.75 -8.62 -24.31
N ILE A 229 -1.72 -8.54 -22.98
CA ILE A 229 -0.67 -7.84 -22.23
C ILE A 229 0.17 -8.93 -21.56
N ALA A 230 1.42 -9.06 -21.99
CA ALA A 230 2.37 -9.99 -21.37
C ALA A 230 3.18 -9.24 -20.33
N ILE A 231 3.22 -9.74 -19.10
CA ILE A 231 4.00 -9.15 -18.02
C ILE A 231 5.40 -9.75 -18.07
N TRP A 232 6.41 -8.88 -18.07
CA TRP A 232 7.81 -9.28 -18.09
C TRP A 232 8.46 -9.13 -16.73
N SER A 233 8.12 -8.13 -15.93
CA SER A 233 8.55 -8.09 -14.54
C SER A 233 7.57 -7.38 -13.63
N ILE A 234 7.66 -7.72 -12.35
CA ILE A 234 6.85 -7.18 -11.27
C ILE A 234 7.81 -6.88 -10.12
N GLU A 235 7.92 -5.61 -9.76
CA GLU A 235 8.76 -5.16 -8.67
C GLU A 235 7.90 -4.53 -7.57
N GLU A 236 8.14 -4.92 -6.31
CA GLU A 236 7.47 -4.30 -5.18
C GLU A 236 7.91 -2.83 -5.06
N PHE A 237 6.94 -1.93 -4.99
CA PHE A 237 7.19 -0.51 -4.85
C PHE A 237 7.55 -0.20 -3.39
N GLN A 238 8.83 0.04 -3.13
CA GLN A 238 9.33 0.42 -1.81
C GLN A 238 9.40 1.94 -1.68
N ILE A 239 8.75 2.48 -0.63
CA ILE A 239 8.88 3.89 -0.27
C ILE A 239 10.11 4.01 0.64
N LEU A 240 10.99 4.96 0.32
CA LEU A 240 12.14 5.26 1.15
C LEU A 240 11.85 6.49 2.04
N PRO A 241 12.33 6.50 3.29
CA PRO A 241 12.15 7.66 4.17
C PRO A 241 12.92 8.86 3.64
N ALA A 242 12.31 10.04 3.70
CA ALA A 242 12.99 11.27 3.37
C ALA A 242 14.12 11.54 4.39
N PRO A 243 15.31 11.99 3.94
CA PRO A 243 16.38 12.36 4.86
C PRO A 243 15.96 13.58 5.67
N ILE A 244 16.31 13.65 6.96
CA ILE A 244 15.92 14.75 7.87
C ILE A 244 16.30 16.14 7.34
N THR A 245 17.35 16.22 6.53
CA THR A 245 17.82 17.45 5.88
C THR A 245 16.91 17.98 4.79
N THR A 246 15.85 17.26 4.40
CA THR A 246 14.89 17.75 3.41
C THR A 246 14.21 19.05 3.88
N PRO A 247 14.09 20.05 2.97
CA PRO A 247 13.42 21.29 3.29
C PRO A 247 11.93 21.05 3.49
N VAL A 248 11.37 21.70 4.50
CA VAL A 248 9.93 21.73 4.76
C VAL A 248 9.29 22.84 3.93
N PRO A 249 8.04 22.66 3.45
CA PRO A 249 7.29 23.73 2.78
C PRO A 249 7.30 25.04 3.60
N LEU A 250 7.44 26.17 2.90
CA LEU A 250 7.61 27.49 3.54
C LEU A 250 6.45 27.82 4.49
N ASP A 251 5.22 27.62 4.03
CA ASP A 251 3.99 27.88 4.81
C ASP A 251 3.97 27.13 6.14
N ILE A 252 4.45 25.88 6.16
CA ILE A 252 4.49 25.05 7.37
C ILE A 252 5.60 25.49 8.31
N ARG A 253 6.74 25.93 7.75
CA ARG A 253 7.84 26.49 8.53
C ARG A 253 7.40 27.79 9.22
N GLU A 254 6.77 28.70 8.48
CA GLU A 254 6.24 29.96 9.01
C GLU A 254 5.16 29.71 10.09
N LEU A 255 4.31 28.70 9.88
CA LEU A 255 3.32 28.28 10.87
C LEU A 255 3.98 27.77 12.16
N TYR A 256 5.04 26.96 12.04
CA TYR A 256 5.78 26.44 13.20
C TYR A 256 6.47 27.55 13.99
N GLU A 257 7.10 28.50 13.29
CA GLU A 257 7.74 29.68 13.89
C GLU A 257 6.70 30.57 14.61
N SER A 258 5.53 30.79 14.00
CA SER A 258 4.39 31.51 14.60
C SER A 258 3.83 30.82 15.86
N CYS A 259 3.99 29.49 15.95
CA CYS A 259 3.63 28.71 17.12
C CYS A 259 4.65 28.78 18.26
N ARG A 260 5.79 29.47 18.09
CA ARG A 260 6.89 29.59 19.06
C ARG A 260 7.45 28.23 19.51
N GLY A 261 7.38 27.22 18.65
CA GLY A 261 7.88 25.88 18.95
C GLY A 261 7.04 25.06 19.94
N ILE A 262 5.82 25.49 20.30
CA ILE A 262 4.93 24.73 21.20
C ILE A 262 4.26 23.57 20.42
N PRO A 263 4.47 22.30 20.80
CA PRO A 263 4.01 21.13 20.03
C PRO A 263 2.50 21.08 19.78
N TRP A 264 1.69 21.12 20.83
CA TRP A 264 0.22 20.98 20.71
C TRP A 264 -0.41 22.15 19.94
N LYS A 265 0.14 23.35 20.05
CA LYS A 265 -0.33 24.55 19.35
C LYS A 265 -0.10 24.40 17.83
N PHE A 266 1.07 23.91 17.45
CA PHE A 266 1.38 23.64 16.05
C PHE A 266 0.44 22.58 15.45
N ILE A 267 0.21 21.47 16.17
CA ILE A 267 -0.71 20.42 15.73
C ILE A 267 -2.14 20.95 15.59
N TYR A 268 -2.58 21.79 16.52
CA TYR A 268 -3.90 22.44 16.47
C TYR A 268 -4.04 23.30 15.20
N CYS A 269 -3.08 24.16 14.90
CA CYS A 269 -3.11 25.01 13.70
C CYS A 269 -2.99 24.23 12.38
N LEU A 270 -2.24 23.12 12.36
CA LEU A 270 -2.22 22.23 11.20
C LEU A 270 -3.59 21.57 10.99
N ALA A 271 -4.19 21.05 12.07
CA ALA A 271 -5.47 20.36 12.02
C ALA A 271 -6.63 21.28 11.62
N SER A 272 -6.61 22.57 11.99
CA SER A 272 -7.67 23.53 11.62
C SER A 272 -7.77 23.73 10.12
N SER A 273 -6.70 23.44 9.36
CA SER A 273 -6.68 23.52 7.90
C SER A 273 -7.46 22.38 7.21
N ILE A 274 -7.84 21.34 7.96
CA ILE A 274 -8.60 20.21 7.44
C ILE A 274 -10.10 20.56 7.47
N GLY A 275 -10.77 20.43 6.33
CA GLY A 275 -12.22 20.59 6.24
C GLY A 275 -12.71 22.05 6.35
N ILE A 276 -11.88 23.02 5.96
CA ILE A 276 -12.23 24.46 5.91
C ILE A 276 -13.53 24.68 5.14
N ASN A 277 -13.71 24.00 4.00
CA ASN A 277 -14.90 24.12 3.16
C ASN A 277 -16.17 23.49 3.75
N VAL A 278 -16.06 22.71 4.83
CA VAL A 278 -17.19 21.95 5.40
C VAL A 278 -17.65 22.55 6.72
N CYS A 279 -16.73 23.15 7.49
CA CYS A 279 -17.03 23.66 8.82
C CYS A 279 -16.08 24.82 9.18
N PRO A 280 -16.49 25.73 10.08
CA PRO A 280 -15.64 26.80 10.56
C PRO A 280 -14.32 26.29 11.12
N LEU A 281 -13.27 27.12 11.03
CA LEU A 281 -11.89 26.76 11.38
C LEU A 281 -11.75 26.08 12.75
N ASN A 282 -12.44 26.63 13.77
CA ASN A 282 -12.27 26.22 15.17
C ASN A 282 -13.26 25.15 15.65
N THR A 283 -14.12 24.64 14.76
CA THR A 283 -15.08 23.58 15.10
C THR A 283 -14.48 22.19 14.92
N PHE A 284 -14.96 21.23 15.72
CA PHE A 284 -14.55 19.81 15.66
C PHE A 284 -13.03 19.57 15.75
N MET A 285 -12.31 20.39 16.51
CA MET A 285 -10.84 20.33 16.56
C MET A 285 -10.30 19.00 17.05
N ASN A 286 -10.95 18.36 18.03
CA ASN A 286 -10.57 17.03 18.49
C ASN A 286 -10.61 16.00 17.35
N ILE A 287 -11.65 16.06 16.49
CA ILE A 287 -11.77 15.18 15.32
C ILE A 287 -10.68 15.50 14.30
N LYS A 288 -10.51 16.77 13.93
CA LYS A 288 -9.50 17.19 12.93
C LYS A 288 -8.08 16.77 13.35
N ILE A 289 -7.74 16.96 14.63
CA ILE A 289 -6.46 16.54 15.20
C ILE A 289 -6.29 15.02 15.11
N SER A 290 -7.31 14.25 15.53
CA SER A 290 -7.25 12.78 15.50
C SER A 290 -7.15 12.22 14.07
N LEU A 291 -7.80 12.85 13.09
CA LEU A 291 -7.66 12.49 11.68
C LEU A 291 -6.24 12.78 11.17
N LEU A 292 -5.65 13.93 11.52
CA LEU A 292 -4.27 14.24 11.17
C LEU A 292 -3.29 13.22 11.77
N LEU A 293 -3.45 12.88 13.05
CA LEU A 293 -2.62 11.86 13.71
C LEU A 293 -2.78 10.48 13.05
N SER A 294 -4.01 10.11 12.67
CA SER A 294 -4.29 8.86 11.96
C SER A 294 -3.60 8.82 10.59
N LEU A 295 -3.68 9.90 9.79
CA LEU A 295 -2.99 10.01 8.50
C LEU A 295 -1.46 9.81 8.63
N VAL A 296 -0.84 10.48 9.61
CA VAL A 296 0.59 10.32 9.89
C VAL A 296 0.92 8.89 10.32
N SER A 297 0.08 8.27 11.16
CA SER A 297 0.29 6.90 11.65
C SER A 297 0.32 5.87 10.51
N VAL A 298 -0.54 6.02 9.50
CA VAL A 298 -0.60 5.09 8.36
C VAL A 298 0.67 5.15 7.52
N LYS A 299 1.14 6.36 7.19
CA LYS A 299 2.39 6.53 6.45
C LYS A 299 3.58 6.05 7.28
N ALA A 300 3.57 6.33 8.59
CA ALA A 300 4.58 5.84 9.51
C ALA A 300 4.62 4.32 9.63
N ASN A 301 3.47 3.63 9.59
CA ASN A 301 3.41 2.17 9.58
C ASN A 301 4.13 1.59 8.36
N SER A 302 3.93 2.20 7.18
CA SER A 302 4.56 1.74 5.94
C SER A 302 6.09 1.85 5.96
N LEU A 303 6.66 2.82 6.68
CA LEU A 303 8.11 3.10 6.71
C LEU A 303 8.84 2.58 7.95
N THR A 304 8.18 2.62 9.10
CA THR A 304 8.80 2.35 10.41
C THR A 304 8.10 1.25 11.20
N SER A 305 7.04 0.64 10.64
CA SER A 305 6.18 -0.32 11.33
C SER A 305 5.59 0.23 12.64
N SER A 306 5.34 1.54 12.69
CA SER A 306 4.65 2.19 13.80
C SER A 306 3.18 1.72 13.88
N PRO A 307 2.57 1.63 15.07
CA PRO A 307 1.18 1.24 15.20
C PRO A 307 0.25 2.22 14.47
N ILE A 308 -0.77 1.67 13.81
CA ILE A 308 -1.81 2.45 13.14
C ILE A 308 -2.81 2.98 14.17
N ILE A 309 -3.17 4.25 14.06
CA ILE A 309 -4.23 4.86 14.86
C ILE A 309 -5.53 4.79 14.05
N HIS A 310 -6.48 4.00 14.54
CA HIS A 310 -7.84 3.94 13.98
C HIS A 310 -8.68 5.08 14.56
N PHE A 311 -9.65 5.57 13.78
CA PHE A 311 -10.51 6.68 14.18
C PHE A 311 -11.94 6.18 14.37
N LEU A 312 -12.52 6.46 15.53
CA LEU A 312 -13.94 6.30 15.80
C LEU A 312 -14.49 7.60 16.36
N SER A 313 -15.54 8.14 15.75
CA SER A 313 -16.35 9.19 16.38
C SER A 313 -17.71 8.64 16.77
N GLY A 314 -18.23 9.10 17.90
CA GLY A 314 -19.64 8.90 18.21
C GLY A 314 -20.29 10.21 18.63
N GLY A 315 -21.56 10.36 18.28
CA GLY A 315 -22.39 11.50 18.67
C GLY A 315 -23.86 11.13 18.67
N PHE A 316 -24.70 12.01 19.18
CA PHE A 316 -26.15 11.97 18.90
C PHE A 316 -26.42 12.14 17.40
N ASP A 317 -25.63 13.00 16.75
CA ASP A 317 -25.67 13.22 15.32
C ASP A 317 -24.24 13.42 14.81
N THR A 318 -23.93 12.73 13.72
CA THR A 318 -22.59 12.65 13.14
C THR A 318 -22.59 13.10 11.66
N GLY A 319 -23.66 13.73 11.17
CA GLY A 319 -23.80 14.09 9.76
C GLY A 319 -22.63 14.92 9.21
N TYR A 320 -22.17 15.93 9.96
CA TYR A 320 -21.01 16.76 9.57
C TYR A 320 -19.68 16.01 9.62
N ILE A 321 -19.54 15.03 10.52
CA ILE A 321 -18.31 14.25 10.65
C ILE A 321 -18.08 13.43 9.38
N GLY A 322 -19.13 12.83 8.81
CA GLY A 322 -19.04 12.13 7.53
C GLY A 322 -18.41 12.99 6.42
N LYS A 323 -18.83 14.25 6.31
CA LYS A 323 -18.25 15.21 5.35
C LYS A 323 -16.80 15.58 5.68
N ILE A 324 -16.45 15.74 6.96
CA ILE A 324 -15.07 16.00 7.40
C ILE A 324 -14.16 14.80 7.07
N LEU A 325 -14.64 13.57 7.28
CA LEU A 325 -13.93 12.34 6.92
C LEU A 325 -13.64 12.28 5.42
N GLU A 326 -14.60 12.67 4.58
CA GLU A 326 -14.42 12.73 3.13
C GLU A 326 -13.33 13.74 2.73
N GLN A 327 -13.35 14.95 3.30
CA GLN A 327 -12.31 15.95 3.02
C GLN A 327 -10.93 15.53 3.53
N ALA A 328 -10.87 14.93 4.73
CA ALA A 328 -9.62 14.43 5.29
C ALA A 328 -9.06 13.24 4.49
N ALA A 329 -9.92 12.39 3.92
CA ALA A 329 -9.50 11.24 3.12
C ALA A 329 -8.77 11.64 1.84
N LEU A 330 -9.05 12.83 1.29
CA LEU A 330 -8.34 13.38 0.13
C LEU A 330 -6.84 13.65 0.40
N LEU A 331 -6.45 13.79 1.67
CA LEU A 331 -5.04 13.95 2.07
C LEU A 331 -4.27 12.62 2.11
N ALA A 332 -4.98 11.48 2.11
CA ALA A 332 -4.37 10.16 2.10
C ALA A 332 -3.94 9.74 0.68
N ASP A 333 -2.84 8.98 0.58
CA ASP A 333 -2.34 8.48 -0.71
C ASP A 333 -3.32 7.53 -1.42
N SER A 334 -4.15 6.85 -0.64
CA SER A 334 -5.19 5.96 -1.11
C SER A 334 -6.32 5.91 -0.11
N TYR A 335 -7.56 6.05 -0.57
CA TYR A 335 -8.72 5.86 0.27
C TYR A 335 -9.78 5.02 -0.44
N THR A 336 -10.59 4.33 0.35
CA THR A 336 -11.77 3.60 -0.14
C THR A 336 -12.92 3.76 0.82
N TYR A 337 -14.13 3.88 0.28
CA TYR A 337 -15.35 3.88 1.08
C TYR A 337 -15.88 2.46 1.23
N LEU A 338 -16.25 2.10 2.45
CA LEU A 338 -17.00 0.88 2.68
C LEU A 338 -18.46 1.10 2.29
N GLY A 339 -18.92 0.32 1.30
CA GLY A 339 -20.32 0.30 0.88
C GLY A 339 -21.21 -0.48 1.85
N THR A 340 -22.49 -0.15 1.89
CA THR A 340 -23.48 -0.80 2.77
C THR A 340 -23.96 -2.15 2.25
N THR A 341 -23.81 -2.42 0.95
CA THR A 341 -24.30 -3.65 0.31
C THR A 341 -23.20 -4.35 -0.50
N HIS A 342 -23.14 -5.68 -0.41
CA HIS A 342 -22.40 -6.65 -1.25
C HIS A 342 -20.88 -6.50 -1.43
N ASN A 343 -20.23 -5.45 -0.93
CA ASN A 343 -18.78 -5.33 -0.99
C ASN A 343 -18.13 -6.27 0.04
N SER A 344 -17.16 -7.09 -0.40
CA SER A 344 -16.33 -7.83 0.53
C SER A 344 -15.46 -6.86 1.32
N THR A 345 -15.66 -6.82 2.64
CA THR A 345 -14.89 -5.99 3.57
C THR A 345 -13.39 -6.20 3.39
N THR A 346 -12.98 -7.43 3.16
CA THR A 346 -11.59 -7.83 2.91
C THR A 346 -10.99 -7.07 1.74
N THR A 347 -11.65 -7.05 0.57
CA THR A 347 -11.11 -6.36 -0.62
C THR A 347 -11.09 -4.84 -0.44
N THR A 348 -12.05 -4.26 0.29
CA THR A 348 -12.04 -2.82 0.58
C THR A 348 -10.89 -2.43 1.50
N LEU A 349 -10.65 -3.19 2.57
CA LEU A 349 -9.53 -2.95 3.49
C LEU A 349 -8.19 -3.11 2.77
N ILE A 350 -8.05 -4.15 1.93
CA ILE A 350 -6.86 -4.34 1.09
C ILE A 350 -6.69 -3.19 0.11
N GLY A 351 -7.78 -2.73 -0.52
CA GLY A 351 -7.80 -1.61 -1.45
C GLY A 351 -7.41 -0.26 -0.84
N ALA A 352 -7.56 -0.12 0.48
CA ALA A 352 -7.11 1.03 1.26
C ALA A 352 -5.66 0.93 1.78
N SER A 353 -4.93 -0.15 1.46
CA SER A 353 -3.59 -0.39 1.99
C SER A 353 -2.62 0.78 1.73
N GLY A 354 -1.95 1.23 2.79
CA GLY A 354 -1.09 2.42 2.78
C GLY A 354 -1.87 3.75 2.88
N GLY A 355 -3.17 3.69 3.20
CA GLY A 355 -4.03 4.84 3.39
C GLY A 355 -5.22 4.52 4.30
N VAL A 356 -6.43 4.92 3.90
CA VAL A 356 -7.59 4.96 4.81
C VAL A 356 -8.82 4.25 4.24
N CYS A 357 -9.46 3.42 5.05
CA CYS A 357 -10.79 2.87 4.80
C CYS A 357 -11.83 3.69 5.57
N VAL A 358 -12.72 4.37 4.84
CA VAL A 358 -13.71 5.29 5.42
C VAL A 358 -15.09 4.62 5.45
N MET A 359 -15.66 4.52 6.64
CA MET A 359 -17.06 4.20 6.87
C MET A 359 -17.82 5.53 7.01
N ALA A 360 -18.23 6.08 5.88
CA ALA A 360 -18.83 7.42 5.80
C ALA A 360 -20.24 7.48 6.40
N LEU A 361 -20.91 6.35 6.61
CA LEU A 361 -22.21 6.30 7.25
C LEU A 361 -22.08 5.89 8.72
N PRO A 362 -23.09 6.17 9.55
CA PRO A 362 -23.16 5.65 10.90
C PRO A 362 -23.06 4.12 10.92
N LEU A 363 -22.39 3.57 11.93
CA LEU A 363 -22.19 2.12 12.11
C LEU A 363 -23.49 1.31 11.97
N GLN A 364 -24.64 1.88 12.38
CA GLN A 364 -25.96 1.25 12.27
C GLN A 364 -26.41 0.97 10.83
N ALA A 365 -25.88 1.71 9.86
CA ALA A 365 -26.23 1.53 8.45
C ALA A 365 -25.57 0.29 7.81
N TYR A 366 -24.57 -0.29 8.49
CA TYR A 366 -23.82 -1.44 7.99
C TYR A 366 -24.35 -2.76 8.54
N SER A 367 -24.14 -3.84 7.79
CA SER A 367 -24.51 -5.18 8.26
C SER A 367 -23.61 -5.64 9.41
N GLN A 368 -24.16 -6.43 10.33
CA GLN A 368 -23.41 -6.95 11.49
C GLN A 368 -22.17 -7.76 11.07
N ASN A 369 -22.26 -8.52 9.97
CA ASN A 369 -21.14 -9.29 9.44
C ASN A 369 -19.99 -8.40 8.96
N GLN A 370 -20.31 -7.27 8.34
CA GLN A 370 -19.29 -6.30 7.89
C GLN A 370 -18.59 -5.68 9.09
N ILE A 371 -19.36 -5.24 10.10
CA ILE A 371 -18.81 -4.66 11.33
C ILE A 371 -17.92 -5.68 12.03
N HIS A 372 -18.38 -6.91 12.23
CA HIS A 372 -17.59 -7.97 12.85
C HIS A 372 -16.27 -8.21 12.09
N SER A 373 -16.31 -8.26 10.75
CA SER A 373 -15.11 -8.45 9.94
C SER A 373 -14.10 -7.30 10.14
N VAL A 374 -14.57 -6.05 10.13
CA VAL A 374 -13.72 -4.87 10.35
C VAL A 374 -13.12 -4.88 11.76
N LEU A 375 -13.94 -5.15 12.78
CA LEU A 375 -13.47 -5.22 14.17
C LEU A 375 -12.43 -6.33 14.37
N SER A 376 -12.69 -7.52 13.84
CA SER A 376 -11.73 -8.63 13.90
C SER A 376 -10.41 -8.30 13.20
N ALA A 377 -10.44 -7.55 12.10
CA ALA A 377 -9.25 -7.12 11.39
C ALA A 377 -8.45 -6.08 12.19
N ILE A 378 -9.11 -5.18 12.93
CA ILE A 378 -8.45 -4.21 13.81
C ILE A 378 -7.82 -4.92 15.02
N GLU A 379 -8.55 -5.82 15.68
CA GLU A 379 -8.05 -6.54 16.87
C GLU A 379 -6.84 -7.43 16.55
N THR A 380 -6.93 -8.17 15.44
CA THR A 380 -5.86 -9.11 15.06
C THR A 380 -4.77 -8.47 14.23
N SER A 381 -5.00 -7.26 13.69
CA SER A 381 -4.16 -6.64 12.65
C SER A 381 -3.98 -7.51 11.39
N GLU A 382 -4.86 -8.50 11.18
CA GLU A 382 -4.84 -9.43 10.06
C GLU A 382 -6.19 -9.42 9.30
N ILE A 383 -6.13 -9.45 7.98
CA ILE A 383 -7.27 -9.64 7.09
C ILE A 383 -7.17 -11.06 6.53
N SER A 384 -8.18 -11.87 6.81
CA SER A 384 -8.29 -13.23 6.26
C SER A 384 -9.36 -13.27 5.18
N ASP A 385 -8.98 -13.72 3.98
CA ASP A 385 -9.89 -13.95 2.86
C ASP A 385 -9.98 -15.47 2.60
N GLY A 386 -10.22 -16.25 3.66
CA GLY A 386 -10.37 -17.72 3.66
C GLY A 386 -9.15 -18.56 3.25
N VAL A 387 -8.39 -18.12 2.24
CA VAL A 387 -7.23 -18.78 1.64
C VAL A 387 -5.94 -18.04 1.97
N ASN A 388 -6.00 -16.70 2.05
CA ASN A 388 -4.83 -15.85 2.27
C ASN A 388 -5.00 -15.00 3.53
N LYS A 389 -3.91 -14.87 4.30
CA LYS A 389 -3.81 -13.93 5.42
C LYS A 389 -2.90 -12.77 5.03
N THR A 390 -3.34 -11.55 5.30
CA THR A 390 -2.58 -10.34 5.02
C THR A 390 -2.60 -9.41 6.23
N THR A 391 -1.56 -8.61 6.41
CA THR A 391 -1.53 -7.64 7.51
C THR A 391 -2.33 -6.40 7.17
N LEU A 392 -3.06 -5.87 8.16
CA LEU A 392 -3.80 -4.62 8.03
C LEU A 392 -2.81 -3.45 7.89
N GLN A 393 -2.81 -2.81 6.73
CA GLN A 393 -1.91 -1.69 6.39
C GLN A 393 -2.68 -0.37 6.18
N CYS A 394 -3.95 -0.32 6.57
CA CYS A 394 -4.80 0.87 6.45
C CYS A 394 -5.39 1.28 7.80
N ALA A 395 -5.61 2.57 8.00
CA ALA A 395 -6.47 3.05 9.09
C ALA A 395 -7.95 2.84 8.73
N VAL A 396 -8.77 2.58 9.74
CA VAL A 396 -10.22 2.49 9.59
C VAL A 396 -10.80 3.72 10.28
N TRP A 397 -11.61 4.47 9.56
CA TRP A 397 -12.34 5.63 10.07
C TRP A 397 -13.82 5.30 10.11
N ALA A 398 -14.42 5.38 11.29
CA ALA A 398 -15.83 5.07 11.49
C ALA A 398 -16.54 6.14 12.31
N GLN A 399 -17.83 6.27 12.08
CA GLN A 399 -18.72 7.10 12.88
C GLN A 399 -19.96 6.34 13.31
N GLY A 400 -20.56 6.69 14.45
CA GLY A 400 -21.80 6.09 14.94
C GLY A 400 -22.75 7.12 15.55
N MET A 401 -24.05 6.96 15.28
CA MET A 401 -25.11 7.74 15.93
C MET A 401 -25.64 7.00 17.16
N ASP A 402 -26.20 7.71 18.13
CA ASP A 402 -27.05 7.16 19.19
C ASP A 402 -26.40 6.02 20.04
N PHE A 403 -25.62 6.45 21.03
CA PHE A 403 -24.87 5.59 21.95
C PHE A 403 -25.77 4.80 22.92
N LYS A 404 -26.40 3.72 22.49
CA LYS A 404 -26.79 2.68 23.47
C LYS A 404 -25.51 2.09 24.05
N LYS A 405 -25.25 2.40 25.33
CA LYS A 405 -23.98 2.25 26.07
C LYS A 405 -23.13 1.01 25.76
N ILE A 406 -23.72 -0.17 25.55
CA ILE A 406 -22.98 -1.45 25.54
C ILE A 406 -22.21 -1.74 24.22
N ILE A 407 -22.81 -1.50 23.06
CA ILE A 407 -22.18 -1.85 21.76
C ILE A 407 -20.95 -0.98 21.52
N LEU A 408 -21.00 0.28 21.95
CA LEU A 408 -19.92 1.23 21.73
C LEU A 408 -18.74 1.07 22.68
N TYR A 409 -18.93 0.52 23.89
CA TYR A 409 -17.79 0.13 24.72
C TYR A 409 -16.97 -0.97 24.06
N ASN A 410 -17.65 -1.96 23.47
CA ASN A 410 -16.98 -3.05 22.78
C ASN A 410 -16.27 -2.56 21.49
N VAL A 411 -16.92 -1.69 20.71
CA VAL A 411 -16.30 -1.11 19.51
C VAL A 411 -15.17 -0.14 19.88
N GLY A 412 -15.41 0.76 20.84
CA GLY A 412 -14.43 1.73 21.31
C GLY A 412 -13.19 1.09 21.95
N SER A 413 -13.36 -0.06 22.62
CA SER A 413 -12.22 -0.81 23.15
C SER A 413 -11.27 -1.35 22.07
N ILE A 414 -11.80 -1.61 20.87
CA ILE A 414 -11.06 -2.18 19.74
C ILE A 414 -10.33 -1.08 18.98
N PHE A 415 -11.01 0.04 18.73
CA PHE A 415 -10.39 1.21 18.09
C PHE A 415 -9.33 1.88 19.00
N GLY A 416 -9.40 1.67 20.31
CA GLY A 416 -8.45 2.20 21.29
C GLY A 416 -8.57 3.71 21.54
N PHE A 417 -9.22 4.45 20.66
CA PHE A 417 -9.45 5.89 20.79
C PHE A 417 -10.82 6.26 20.19
N VAL A 418 -11.60 7.06 20.92
CA VAL A 418 -12.94 7.51 20.51
C VAL A 418 -13.01 9.03 20.60
N CYS A 419 -13.56 9.69 19.58
CA CYS A 419 -13.81 11.13 19.54
C CYS A 419 -15.28 11.43 19.81
N ARG A 420 -15.54 12.56 20.45
CA ARG A 420 -16.88 13.14 20.51
C ARG A 420 -17.23 13.80 19.18
N GLY A 421 -18.41 13.45 18.67
CA GLY A 421 -18.94 13.88 17.40
C GLY A 421 -20.10 14.88 17.47
N ASP A 422 -20.55 15.24 18.67
CA ASP A 422 -21.73 16.09 18.85
C ASP A 422 -21.49 17.49 18.30
N TYR A 423 -22.40 17.94 17.43
CA TYR A 423 -22.40 19.30 16.89
C TYR A 423 -23.25 20.28 17.72
N GLY A 424 -23.95 19.79 18.75
CA GLY A 424 -24.86 20.60 19.58
C GLY A 424 -24.21 21.81 20.25
N GLU A 425 -22.89 21.77 20.47
CA GLU A 425 -22.11 22.90 21.02
C GLU A 425 -21.75 23.96 19.97
N TYR A 426 -21.85 23.64 18.68
CA TYR A 426 -21.40 24.48 17.57
C TYR A 426 -22.55 24.83 16.62
N THR A 427 -23.81 24.63 17.03
CA THR A 427 -24.99 24.82 16.16
C THR A 427 -25.04 26.21 15.56
N ASP A 428 -24.78 27.24 16.37
CA ASP A 428 -24.91 28.63 15.95
C ASP A 428 -23.80 28.97 14.93
N GLU A 429 -22.55 28.62 15.22
CA GLU A 429 -21.41 28.82 14.31
C GLU A 429 -21.58 28.06 12.98
N LEU A 430 -22.17 26.87 13.02
CA LEU A 430 -22.42 26.05 11.81
C LEU A 430 -23.57 26.61 10.98
N VAL A 431 -24.62 27.14 11.61
CA VAL A 431 -25.73 27.79 10.91
C VAL A 431 -25.24 29.06 10.22
N ASP A 432 -24.48 29.90 10.93
CA ASP A 432 -23.90 31.12 10.36
C ASP A 432 -23.01 30.78 9.16
N TYR A 433 -22.13 29.78 9.29
CA TYR A 433 -21.27 29.33 8.19
C TYR A 433 -22.06 28.78 7.00
N ALA A 434 -23.09 27.98 7.25
CA ALA A 434 -23.94 27.44 6.17
C ALA A 434 -24.70 28.57 5.45
N LEU A 435 -25.13 29.61 6.16
CA LEU A 435 -25.77 30.78 5.57
C LEU A 435 -24.77 31.61 4.75
N GLU A 436 -23.55 31.81 5.26
CA GLU A 436 -22.46 32.47 4.54
C GLU A 436 -22.11 31.71 3.24
N GLU A 437 -22.05 30.38 3.28
CA GLU A 437 -21.77 29.52 2.13
C GLU A 437 -22.80 29.70 1.00
N VAL A 438 -24.07 29.94 1.35
CA VAL A 438 -25.14 30.19 0.38
C VAL A 438 -25.04 31.59 -0.24
N ILE A 439 -24.58 32.59 0.53
CA ILE A 439 -24.45 33.97 0.07
C ILE A 439 -23.18 34.13 -0.79
N VAL A 440 -22.07 33.54 -0.36
CA VAL A 440 -20.78 33.54 -1.06
C VAL A 440 -20.33 32.08 -1.17
N PRO A 441 -20.58 31.40 -2.31
CA PRO A 441 -20.13 30.03 -2.47
C PRO A 441 -18.61 29.98 -2.34
N PRO A 442 -18.06 29.04 -1.53
CA PRO A 442 -16.64 28.94 -1.32
C PRO A 442 -15.96 28.62 -2.64
N GLN A 443 -15.25 29.59 -3.20
CA GLN A 443 -14.35 29.32 -4.31
C GLN A 443 -13.14 28.63 -3.71
N ILE A 444 -12.93 27.35 -4.08
CA ILE A 444 -11.74 26.61 -3.66
C ILE A 444 -10.53 27.37 -4.17
N ASP A 445 -9.88 28.09 -3.26
CA ASP A 445 -8.86 29.04 -3.66
C ASP A 445 -7.60 28.28 -4.08
N LYS A 446 -6.80 28.85 -4.99
CA LYS A 446 -5.54 28.20 -5.40
C LYS A 446 -4.61 27.99 -4.20
N HIS A 447 -4.67 28.91 -3.24
CA HIS A 447 -3.93 28.87 -1.99
C HIS A 447 -4.36 27.73 -1.07
N GLU A 448 -5.66 27.45 -0.95
CA GLU A 448 -6.15 26.33 -0.12
C GLU A 448 -5.69 24.97 -0.66
N ARG A 449 -5.77 24.77 -1.99
CA ARG A 449 -5.26 23.55 -2.62
C ARG A 449 -3.77 23.40 -2.44
N GLN A 450 -3.04 24.51 -2.44
CA GLN A 450 -1.60 24.50 -2.20
C GLN A 450 -1.29 24.15 -0.74
N ALA A 451 -1.98 24.76 0.22
CA ALA A 451 -1.83 24.45 1.64
C ALA A 451 -2.09 22.97 1.96
N LEU A 452 -3.15 22.36 1.40
CA LEU A 452 -3.43 20.94 1.57
C LEU A 452 -2.35 20.04 0.94
N LYS A 453 -1.79 20.44 -0.21
CA LYS A 453 -0.65 19.72 -0.81
C LYS A 453 0.59 19.84 0.06
N ASP A 454 0.86 21.01 0.61
CA ASP A 454 2.01 21.23 1.49
C ASP A 454 1.89 20.40 2.77
N ILE A 455 0.68 20.27 3.33
CA ILE A 455 0.40 19.34 4.44
C ILE A 455 0.68 17.90 4.01
N SER A 456 0.22 17.46 2.84
CA SER A 456 0.45 16.10 2.34
C SER A 456 1.95 15.80 2.17
N ILE A 457 2.69 16.73 1.57
CA ILE A 457 4.16 16.67 1.41
C ILE A 457 4.83 16.61 2.79
N TYR A 458 4.37 17.43 3.74
CA TYR A 458 4.93 17.42 5.09
C TYR A 458 4.73 16.09 5.81
N ILE A 459 3.54 15.48 5.69
CA ILE A 459 3.27 14.15 6.24
C ILE A 459 4.23 13.12 5.64
N ASP A 460 4.53 13.20 4.33
CA ASP A 460 5.53 12.32 3.69
C ASP A 460 6.93 12.49 4.27
N LEU A 461 7.34 13.72 4.55
CA LEU A 461 8.65 14.02 5.12
C LEU A 461 8.81 13.44 6.54
N ILE A 462 7.78 13.54 7.38
CA ILE A 462 7.85 13.14 8.80
C ILE A 462 7.59 11.65 9.03
N ALA A 463 6.92 10.97 8.10
CA ALA A 463 6.50 9.58 8.28
C ALA A 463 7.68 8.62 8.53
N GLY A 464 8.86 8.92 7.96
CA GLY A 464 10.08 8.13 8.11
C GLY A 464 10.78 8.25 9.48
N LEU A 465 10.36 9.20 10.32
CA LEU A 465 10.99 9.42 11.63
C LEU A 465 10.66 8.28 12.60
N LYS A 466 11.70 7.70 13.21
CA LYS A 466 11.57 6.76 14.32
C LYS A 466 11.62 7.53 15.62
N VAL A 467 10.52 7.49 16.38
CA VAL A 467 10.39 8.21 17.64
C VAL A 467 10.52 7.25 18.80
N LYS A 468 11.28 7.65 19.82
CA LYS A 468 11.37 6.98 21.11
C LYS A 468 10.69 7.82 22.18
N LEU A 469 10.05 7.15 23.14
CA LEU A 469 9.50 7.82 24.30
C LEU A 469 10.60 8.04 25.34
N THR A 470 10.56 9.19 26.01
CA THR A 470 11.35 9.41 27.24
C THR A 470 10.81 8.53 28.36
N LYS A 471 11.69 8.17 29.30
CA LYS A 471 11.29 7.37 30.48
C LYS A 471 10.27 8.12 31.35
N SER A 472 10.40 9.44 31.44
CA SER A 472 9.41 10.30 32.09
C SER A 472 8.03 10.22 31.41
N ALA A 473 7.96 10.37 30.09
CA ALA A 473 6.70 10.29 29.36
C ALA A 473 6.05 8.90 29.45
N GLU A 474 6.84 7.83 29.40
CA GLU A 474 6.37 6.45 29.58
C GLU A 474 5.78 6.23 30.98
N ASN A 475 6.46 6.73 32.02
CA ASN A 475 5.96 6.66 33.39
C ASN A 475 4.65 7.43 33.55
N LEU A 476 4.55 8.64 32.98
CA LEU A 476 3.33 9.45 33.03
C LEU A 476 2.14 8.72 32.38
N LEU A 477 2.33 8.17 31.19
CA LEU A 477 1.29 7.40 30.50
C LEU A 477 0.87 6.15 31.30
N ARG A 478 1.84 5.46 31.92
CA ARG A 478 1.58 4.29 32.75
C ARG A 478 0.82 4.65 34.03
N CYS A 479 1.23 5.69 34.75
CA CYS A 479 0.55 6.18 35.94
C CYS A 479 -0.89 6.60 35.62
N TYR A 480 -1.07 7.39 34.57
CA TYR A 480 -2.39 7.76 34.08
C TYR A 480 -3.26 6.53 33.77
N PHE A 481 -2.74 5.57 33.00
CA PHE A 481 -3.47 4.37 32.64
C PHE A 481 -3.92 3.54 33.85
N LEU A 482 -3.04 3.37 34.84
CA LEU A 482 -3.35 2.61 36.06
C LEU A 482 -4.43 3.31 36.88
N THR A 483 -4.36 4.63 37.05
CA THR A 483 -5.37 5.41 37.77
C THR A 483 -6.71 5.42 37.01
N ALA A 484 -6.70 5.69 35.71
CA ALA A 484 -7.90 5.72 34.88
C ALA A 484 -8.60 4.34 34.84
N ARG A 485 -7.83 3.24 34.79
CA ARG A 485 -8.36 1.89 34.85
C ARG A 485 -8.90 1.52 36.23
N LYS A 486 -8.30 2.03 37.31
CA LYS A 486 -8.81 1.85 38.69
C LYS A 486 -10.18 2.49 38.85
N GLU A 487 -10.38 3.68 38.30
CA GLU A 487 -11.68 4.36 38.34
C GLU A 487 -12.69 3.73 37.37
N ARG A 488 -12.23 3.33 36.17
CA ARG A 488 -13.11 2.85 35.08
C ARG A 488 -12.57 1.63 34.35
N PRO A 489 -12.67 0.44 34.96
CA PRO A 489 -12.11 -0.78 34.39
C PRO A 489 -12.79 -1.25 33.10
N LYS A 490 -14.06 -0.85 32.89
CA LYS A 490 -14.85 -1.26 31.70
C LYS A 490 -14.60 -0.38 30.46
N VAL A 491 -14.08 0.83 30.65
CA VAL A 491 -13.91 1.81 29.56
C VAL A 491 -12.45 1.87 29.11
N VAL A 492 -11.50 1.73 30.04
CA VAL A 492 -10.07 1.81 29.77
C VAL A 492 -9.50 0.40 29.59
N THR A 493 -9.30 0.01 28.33
CA THR A 493 -8.72 -1.27 27.91
C THR A 493 -7.23 -1.13 27.56
N ILE A 494 -6.54 -2.26 27.41
CA ILE A 494 -5.12 -2.28 27.02
C ILE A 494 -4.91 -1.61 25.64
N GLY A 495 -5.90 -1.69 24.76
CA GLY A 495 -5.89 -0.98 23.47
C GLY A 495 -5.74 0.54 23.62
N ASN A 496 -6.32 1.12 24.68
CA ASN A 496 -6.16 2.56 24.95
C ASN A 496 -4.71 2.93 25.28
N LEU A 497 -3.96 2.08 25.99
CA LEU A 497 -2.54 2.34 26.26
C LEU A 497 -1.71 2.31 24.97
N GLY A 498 -1.98 1.34 24.09
CA GLY A 498 -1.35 1.28 22.77
C GLY A 498 -1.64 2.52 21.93
N ALA A 499 -2.91 2.97 21.92
CA ALA A 499 -3.32 4.20 21.25
C ALA A 499 -2.66 5.45 21.83
N LEU A 500 -2.54 5.57 23.17
CA LEU A 500 -1.87 6.70 23.83
C LEU A 500 -0.39 6.78 23.45
N ILE A 501 0.31 5.64 23.43
CA ILE A 501 1.72 5.56 23.00
C ILE A 501 1.84 5.96 21.52
N ALA A 502 0.93 5.47 20.67
CA ALA A 502 0.91 5.80 19.25
C ALA A 502 0.66 7.31 19.00
N ILE A 503 -0.29 7.91 19.74
CA ILE A 503 -0.60 9.35 19.65
C ILE A 503 0.60 10.19 20.13
N CYS A 504 1.20 9.82 21.26
CA CYS A 504 2.39 10.50 21.80
C CYS A 504 3.59 10.42 20.83
N ALA A 505 3.81 9.26 20.19
CA ALA A 505 4.86 9.12 19.19
C ALA A 505 4.55 9.93 17.92
N THR A 506 3.30 9.93 17.45
CA THR A 506 2.92 10.68 16.23
C THR A 506 2.90 12.19 16.44
N SER A 507 2.56 12.69 17.63
CA SER A 507 2.65 14.12 17.96
C SER A 507 4.10 14.63 17.92
N ALA A 508 5.05 13.82 18.41
CA ALA A 508 6.47 14.13 18.29
C ALA A 508 6.95 14.09 16.83
N LYS A 509 6.48 13.13 16.01
CA LYS A 509 6.76 13.11 14.56
C LYS A 509 6.27 14.35 13.85
N LEU A 510 5.03 14.80 14.16
CA LEU A 510 4.47 16.04 13.62
C LEU A 510 5.35 17.24 13.93
N CYS A 511 6.02 17.26 15.07
CA CYS A 511 6.96 18.32 15.44
C CYS A 511 8.40 18.08 14.92
N ARG A 512 8.62 17.10 14.04
CA ARG A 512 9.95 16.67 13.55
C ARG A 512 10.94 16.32 14.66
N ARG A 513 10.46 15.74 15.77
CA ARG A 513 11.30 15.25 16.86
C ARG A 513 11.44 13.74 16.81
N ASP A 514 12.60 13.24 17.20
CA ASP A 514 12.92 11.82 17.40
C ASP A 514 12.63 11.33 18.82
N ILE A 515 12.37 12.26 19.75
CA ILE A 515 12.09 11.98 21.16
C ILE A 515 10.74 12.61 21.55
N ALA A 516 9.85 11.80 22.11
CA ALA A 516 8.57 12.23 22.68
C ALA A 516 8.72 12.65 24.15
N LYS A 517 8.26 13.87 24.46
CA LYS A 517 8.40 14.53 25.77
C LYS A 517 7.12 14.41 26.61
N ASN A 518 7.17 14.87 27.85
CA ASN A 518 5.99 14.92 28.73
C ASN A 518 4.82 15.70 28.09
N ASP A 519 5.10 16.79 27.37
CA ASP A 519 4.06 17.57 26.67
C ASP A 519 3.26 16.74 25.65
N ASP A 520 3.92 15.81 24.96
CA ASP A 520 3.28 14.90 24.01
C ASP A 520 2.39 13.88 24.73
N ALA A 521 2.85 13.39 25.88
CA ALA A 521 2.08 12.48 26.72
C ALA A 521 0.84 13.18 27.31
N VAL A 522 0.98 14.41 27.80
CA VAL A 522 -0.16 15.21 28.28
C VAL A 522 -1.15 15.49 27.16
N PHE A 523 -0.67 15.85 25.97
CA PHE A 523 -1.52 16.03 24.80
C PHE A 523 -2.29 14.75 24.43
N ALA A 524 -1.63 13.59 24.44
CA ALA A 524 -2.28 12.31 24.18
C ALA A 524 -3.36 11.98 25.23
N ILE A 525 -3.07 12.24 26.51
CA ILE A 525 -4.02 12.03 27.61
C ILE A 525 -5.21 12.99 27.49
N TRP A 526 -4.96 14.27 27.18
CA TRP A 526 -6.00 15.27 26.99
C TRP A 526 -6.96 14.90 25.85
N LEU A 527 -6.43 14.44 24.72
CA LEU A 527 -7.24 13.92 23.61
C LEU A 527 -8.08 12.71 24.05
N HIS A 528 -7.50 11.79 24.83
CA HIS A 528 -8.21 10.60 25.28
C HIS A 528 -9.35 10.95 26.23
N VAL A 529 -9.11 11.82 27.23
CA VAL A 529 -10.13 12.24 28.20
C VAL A 529 -11.25 13.03 27.53
N SER A 530 -10.91 13.92 26.60
CA SER A 530 -11.89 14.68 25.80
C SER A 530 -12.84 13.79 24.99
N GLY A 531 -12.37 12.60 24.61
CA GLY A 531 -13.12 11.61 23.84
C GLY A 531 -13.98 10.64 24.66
N MET A 532 -13.83 10.61 25.99
CA MET A 532 -14.53 9.62 26.82
C MET A 532 -16.04 9.89 26.95
N PRO A 533 -16.88 8.84 26.98
CA PRO A 533 -18.31 8.99 27.23
C PRO A 533 -18.56 9.42 28.68
N GLU A 534 -19.67 10.15 28.89
CA GLU A 534 -20.06 10.70 30.18
C GLU A 534 -20.42 9.63 31.25
N PRO A 535 -20.18 9.91 32.55
CA PRO A 535 -19.49 11.09 33.11
C PRO A 535 -18.01 11.13 32.68
N ARG A 536 -17.23 12.21 32.79
CA ARG A 536 -15.80 12.19 32.38
C ARG A 536 -14.83 12.01 33.56
N LEU A 537 -13.56 11.73 33.28
CA LEU A 537 -12.50 11.68 34.31
C LEU A 537 -12.07 13.08 34.74
N ALA A 538 -11.88 13.98 33.77
CA ALA A 538 -11.59 15.39 34.03
C ALA A 538 -12.88 16.24 33.95
N PRO A 539 -12.92 17.38 34.66
CA PRO A 539 -13.96 18.39 34.52
C PRO A 539 -14.10 18.91 33.07
N ASP A 540 -15.32 19.17 32.63
CA ASP A 540 -15.62 19.60 31.26
C ASP A 540 -14.97 20.95 30.89
N GLU A 541 -14.74 21.81 31.88
CA GLU A 541 -14.04 23.10 31.73
C GLU A 541 -12.62 22.95 31.17
N TYR A 542 -11.98 21.80 31.40
CA TYR A 542 -10.61 21.53 30.93
C TYR A 542 -10.56 20.85 29.56
N LEU A 543 -11.72 20.48 29.01
CA LEU A 543 -11.86 19.67 27.80
C LEU A 543 -12.46 20.44 26.63
N GLN A 544 -12.96 21.67 26.88
CA GLN A 544 -13.40 22.57 25.83
C GLN A 544 -12.22 23.05 24.98
N THR A 545 -12.41 23.10 23.67
CA THR A 545 -11.44 23.66 22.71
C THR A 545 -11.87 25.08 22.31
N PRO A 546 -11.53 26.12 23.09
CA PRO A 546 -11.91 27.48 22.75
C PRO A 546 -11.19 27.93 21.47
N ALA A 547 -11.88 28.77 20.68
CA ALA A 547 -11.33 29.42 19.48
C ALA A 547 -10.08 30.30 19.77
N ASP A 548 -9.98 30.85 20.98
CA ASP A 548 -8.83 31.67 21.39
C ASP A 548 -7.69 30.80 21.94
N ILE A 549 -6.55 30.80 21.23
CA ILE A 549 -5.32 30.09 21.59
C ILE A 549 -4.82 30.47 23.00
N LYS A 550 -5.03 31.72 23.44
CA LYS A 550 -4.64 32.14 24.80
C LYS A 550 -5.52 31.50 25.86
N LYS A 551 -6.82 31.32 25.58
CA LYS A 551 -7.73 30.58 26.47
C LYS A 551 -7.39 29.09 26.46
N LEU A 552 -7.08 28.52 25.29
CA LEU A 552 -6.67 27.12 25.16
C LEU A 552 -5.38 26.83 25.96
N LYS A 553 -4.43 27.76 25.97
CA LYS A 553 -3.23 27.63 26.80
C LYS A 553 -3.58 27.54 28.30
N LYS A 554 -4.46 28.42 28.80
CA LYS A 554 -4.91 28.37 30.21
C LYS A 554 -5.64 27.06 30.54
N VAL A 555 -6.48 26.58 29.61
CA VAL A 555 -7.17 25.29 29.73
C VAL A 555 -6.17 24.14 29.87
N ILE A 556 -5.14 24.12 29.03
CA ILE A 556 -4.08 23.11 29.08
C ILE A 556 -3.25 23.23 30.38
N ASP A 557 -2.87 24.44 30.80
CA ASP A 557 -2.12 24.66 32.05
C ASP A 557 -2.93 24.19 33.29
N ASN A 558 -4.25 24.42 33.30
CA ASN A 558 -5.16 23.89 34.32
C ASN A 558 -5.26 22.36 34.25
N PHE A 559 -5.30 21.81 33.03
CA PHE A 559 -5.30 20.36 32.81
C PHE A 559 -4.02 19.69 33.30
N TYR A 560 -2.85 20.33 33.11
CA TYR A 560 -1.58 19.88 33.71
C TYR A 560 -1.70 19.75 35.22
N SER A 561 -2.21 20.79 35.88
CA SER A 561 -2.38 20.82 37.34
C SER A 561 -3.34 19.73 37.83
N TRP A 562 -4.44 19.51 37.10
CA TRP A 562 -5.37 18.42 37.38
C TRP A 562 -4.72 17.05 37.18
N LEU A 563 -3.94 16.86 36.12
CA LEU A 563 -3.31 15.57 35.81
C LEU A 563 -2.26 15.19 36.86
N GLU A 564 -1.50 16.15 37.39
CA GLU A 564 -0.59 15.92 38.52
C GLU A 564 -1.35 15.45 39.78
N GLN A 565 -2.48 16.10 40.09
CA GLN A 565 -3.33 15.70 41.22
C GLN A 565 -3.96 14.31 41.01
N PHE A 566 -4.42 14.03 39.80
CA PHE A 566 -5.07 12.77 39.44
C PHE A 566 -4.10 11.59 39.47
N THR A 567 -2.90 11.76 38.90
CA THR A 567 -1.92 10.69 38.78
C THR A 567 -1.00 10.57 39.99
N GLY A 568 -0.88 11.63 40.81
CA GLY A 568 0.11 11.72 41.88
C GLY A 568 1.55 11.79 41.37
N TYR A 569 1.76 12.04 40.07
CA TYR A 569 3.07 12.12 39.43
C TYR A 569 3.39 13.58 39.09
N SER A 570 4.56 14.06 39.51
CA SER A 570 5.03 15.40 39.18
C SER A 570 5.55 15.43 37.74
N ILE A 571 4.92 16.24 36.90
CA ILE A 571 5.26 16.40 35.47
C ILE A 571 6.43 17.39 35.32
N SER A 572 6.62 18.24 36.34
CA SER A 572 7.64 19.26 36.47
C SER A 572 8.98 18.73 37.01
N ASN A 573 9.68 17.91 36.20
CA ASN A 573 11.13 17.75 36.34
C ASN A 573 11.85 18.49 35.21
N PRO A 574 12.43 19.68 35.46
CA PRO A 574 13.03 20.54 34.42
C PRO A 574 14.41 20.08 33.93
N ASN A 575 14.82 18.83 34.18
CA ASN A 575 16.16 18.30 33.83
C ASN A 575 16.10 17.07 32.91
N GLU A 576 15.21 17.05 31.89
CA GLU A 576 15.30 16.14 30.73
C GLU A 576 15.00 16.83 29.39
#